data_AF-A0A1Q8Y8X9-F1
#
_entry.id   AF-A0A1Q8Y8X9-F1
#
_cell.length_a   1.000
_cell.length_b   1.000
_cell.length_c   1.000
_cell.angle_alpha   90.00
_cell.angle_beta   90.00
_cell.angle_gamma   90.00
#
_symmetry.space_group_name_H-M   'P 1'
#
loop_
_entity.id
_entity.type
_entity.pdbx_description
1 polymer ?
#
loop_
_entity_poly.entity_id
_entity_poly.type
_entity_poly.pdbx_seq_one_letter_code
_entity_poly.pdbx_strand_id
1 'polypeptide(L)'
;MTKEDIYDNEISPLMAQVIEICKKKGIAMIANFACPNDTDEDLQALSIVPDENGKHPANHTGALYSIRPSSRPSLMMTTTRADGGKTITAFL
;
A
#
# COMPACT_ATOMS: atom_id res chain seq x y z
N MET A 1 13.21 -23.37 3.36
CA MET A 1 12.71 -22.50 2.27
C MET A 1 11.45 -21.85 2.78
N THR A 2 11.52 -20.55 3.05
CA THR A 2 10.41 -19.73 3.54
C THR A 2 9.50 -19.32 2.37
N LYS A 3 8.34 -18.73 2.66
CA LYS A 3 7.49 -18.16 1.60
C LYS A 3 8.16 -16.96 0.93
N GLU A 4 8.96 -16.21 1.68
CA GLU A 4 9.82 -15.15 1.17
C GLU A 4 10.87 -15.72 0.20
N ASP A 5 11.55 -16.83 0.54
CA ASP A 5 12.52 -17.47 -0.37
C ASP A 5 11.85 -17.88 -1.70
N ILE A 6 10.63 -18.41 -1.66
CA ILE A 6 9.87 -18.78 -2.86
C ILE A 6 9.52 -17.53 -3.66
N TYR A 7 9.05 -16.47 -2.99
CA TYR A 7 8.71 -15.22 -3.64
C TYR A 7 9.92 -14.62 -4.35
N ASP A 8 11.06 -14.52 -3.66
CA ASP A 8 12.27 -13.90 -4.19
C ASP A 8 12.87 -14.69 -5.35
N ASN A 9 12.93 -16.02 -5.23
CA ASN A 9 13.59 -16.85 -6.24
C ASN A 9 12.70 -17.19 -7.44
N GLU A 10 11.39 -17.33 -7.25
CA GLU A 10 10.48 -17.83 -8.30
C GLU A 10 9.49 -16.78 -8.79
N ILE A 11 8.97 -15.93 -7.90
CA ILE A 11 7.86 -15.01 -8.23
C ILE A 11 8.39 -13.62 -8.65
N SER A 12 9.36 -13.07 -7.94
CA SER A 12 9.94 -11.73 -8.19
C SER A 12 10.45 -11.56 -9.63
N PRO A 13 11.16 -12.54 -10.23
CA PRO A 13 11.60 -12.42 -11.63
C PRO A 13 10.43 -12.39 -12.64
N LEU A 14 9.33 -13.07 -12.33
CA LEU A 14 8.11 -13.05 -13.17
C LEU A 14 7.36 -11.73 -12.99
N MET A 15 7.25 -11.24 -11.76
CA MET A 15 6.63 -9.96 -11.44
C MET A 15 7.35 -8.80 -12.12
N ALA A 16 8.68 -8.83 -12.22
CA ALA A 16 9.43 -7.83 -12.98
C ALA A 16 8.97 -7.75 -14.45
N GLN A 17 8.75 -8.90 -15.09
CA GLN A 17 8.25 -8.96 -16.47
C GLN A 17 6.82 -8.42 -16.58
N VAL A 18 5.94 -8.80 -15.65
CA VAL A 18 4.55 -8.31 -15.59
C VAL A 18 4.52 -6.79 -15.42
N ILE A 19 5.30 -6.25 -14.48
CA ILE A 19 5.38 -4.81 -14.20
C ILE A 19 5.82 -4.05 -15.45
N GLU A 20 6.84 -4.53 -16.17
CA GLU A 20 7.30 -3.87 -17.39
C GLU A 20 6.26 -3.89 -18.51
N ILE A 21 5.52 -5.00 -18.67
CA ILE A 21 4.40 -5.06 -19.62
C ILE A 21 3.31 -4.06 -19.24
N CYS A 22 2.91 -4.03 -17.95
CA CYS A 22 1.88 -3.12 -17.45
C CYS A 22 2.26 -1.66 -17.69
N LYS A 23 3.49 -1.25 -17.32
CA LYS A 23 4.00 0.10 -17.59
C LYS A 23 3.99 0.44 -19.08
N LYS A 24 4.50 -0.46 -19.93
CA LYS A 24 4.57 -0.24 -21.38
C LYS A 24 3.19 -0.10 -22.04
N LYS A 25 2.17 -0.76 -21.47
CA LYS A 25 0.82 -0.82 -22.03
C LYS A 25 -0.18 0.12 -21.35
N GLY A 26 0.23 0.86 -20.32
CA GLY A 26 -0.70 1.70 -19.56
C GLY A 26 -1.66 0.92 -18.67
N ILE A 27 -1.34 -0.33 -18.32
CA ILE A 27 -2.27 -1.16 -17.54
C ILE A 27 -1.99 -0.94 -16.06
N ALA A 28 -2.94 -0.31 -15.36
CA ALA A 28 -2.87 -0.23 -13.90
C ALA A 28 -2.92 -1.62 -13.28
N MET A 29 -2.08 -1.85 -12.27
CA MET A 29 -1.97 -3.14 -11.58
C MET A 29 -1.79 -2.94 -10.08
N ILE A 30 -2.35 -3.86 -9.30
CA ILE A 30 -1.98 -4.08 -7.90
C ILE A 30 -1.75 -5.58 -7.70
N ALA A 31 -0.67 -5.94 -7.00
CA ALA A 31 -0.36 -7.32 -6.66
C ALA A 31 0.19 -7.36 -5.23
N ASN A 32 -0.37 -8.22 -4.39
CA ASN A 32 0.02 -8.36 -2.99
C ASN A 32 0.17 -9.84 -2.63
N PHE A 33 1.29 -10.20 -2.01
CA PHE A 33 1.61 -11.56 -1.63
C PHE A 33 1.97 -11.61 -0.14
N ALA A 34 1.28 -12.48 0.61
CA ALA A 34 1.61 -12.74 2.00
C ALA A 34 2.80 -13.71 2.07
N CYS A 35 3.94 -13.21 2.52
CA CYS A 35 5.22 -13.93 2.57
C CYS A 35 5.75 -14.02 4.01
N PRO A 36 4.95 -14.45 5.01
CA PRO A 36 5.40 -14.49 6.39
C PRO A 36 6.64 -15.37 6.57
N ASN A 37 7.53 -14.96 7.46
CA ASN A 37 8.74 -15.68 7.84
C ASN A 37 8.89 -15.71 9.37
N ASP A 38 9.96 -16.32 9.88
CA ASP A 38 10.21 -16.48 11.33
C ASP A 38 10.48 -15.15 12.08
N THR A 39 10.74 -14.06 11.36
CA THR A 39 11.05 -12.73 11.90
C THR A 39 9.93 -11.70 11.73
N ASP A 40 9.01 -11.94 10.78
CA ASP A 40 7.89 -11.07 10.44
C ASP A 40 6.70 -11.92 9.95
N GLU A 41 5.73 -12.13 10.84
CA GLU A 41 4.50 -12.88 10.56
C GLU A 41 3.52 -12.13 9.64
N ASP A 42 3.73 -10.82 9.46
CA ASP A 42 2.87 -9.95 8.65
C ASP A 42 3.53 -9.56 7.32
N LEU A 43 4.72 -10.09 7.00
CA LEU A 43 5.48 -9.71 5.81
C LEU A 43 4.64 -9.83 4.53
N GLN A 44 4.53 -8.71 3.81
CA GLN A 44 3.84 -8.61 2.52
C GLN A 44 4.80 -8.13 1.42
N ALA A 45 4.75 -8.75 0.25
CA ALA A 45 5.34 -8.22 -0.96
C ALA A 45 4.25 -7.54 -1.81
N LEU A 46 4.27 -6.21 -1.88
CA LEU A 46 3.26 -5.39 -2.53
C LEU A 46 3.85 -4.60 -3.70
N SER A 47 3.20 -4.66 -4.86
CA SER A 47 3.51 -3.84 -6.04
C SER A 47 2.26 -3.13 -6.55
N ILE A 48 2.41 -1.87 -6.94
CA ILE A 48 1.35 -1.07 -7.55
C ILE A 48 1.90 -0.28 -8.75
N VAL A 49 1.17 -0.30 -9.86
CA VAL A 49 1.53 0.37 -11.12
C VAL A 49 0.33 1.21 -11.57
N PRO A 50 0.52 2.48 -11.95
CA PRO A 50 -0.56 3.32 -12.48
C PRO A 50 -0.87 2.99 -13.95
N ASP A 51 -1.98 3.51 -14.46
CA ASP A 51 -2.32 3.49 -15.88
C ASP A 51 -1.44 4.45 -16.71
N GLU A 52 -1.70 4.56 -18.02
CA GLU A 52 -0.98 5.45 -18.92
C GLU A 52 -1.08 6.94 -18.55
N ASN A 53 -2.06 7.33 -17.73
CA ASN A 53 -2.28 8.69 -17.28
C ASN A 53 -1.71 8.94 -15.88
N GLY A 54 -0.97 7.98 -15.32
CA GLY A 54 -0.42 8.07 -13.97
C GLY A 54 -1.48 7.90 -12.88
N LYS A 55 -2.66 7.34 -13.19
CA LYS A 55 -3.76 7.16 -12.24
C LYS A 55 -3.87 5.71 -11.77
N HIS A 56 -4.28 5.54 -10.52
CA HIS A 56 -4.70 4.24 -10.01
C HIS A 56 -6.23 4.16 -10.01
N PRO A 57 -6.83 3.06 -10.49
CA PRO A 57 -8.25 2.80 -10.34
C PRO A 57 -8.71 2.90 -8.87
N ALA A 58 -9.91 3.41 -8.63
CA ALA A 58 -10.42 3.65 -7.28
C ALA A 58 -10.45 2.39 -6.41
N ASN A 59 -10.72 1.22 -7.01
CA ASN A 59 -10.65 -0.08 -6.34
C ASN A 59 -9.21 -0.48 -5.97
N HIS A 60 -8.18 -0.11 -6.74
CA HIS A 60 -6.78 -0.35 -6.37
C HIS A 60 -6.38 0.51 -5.17
N THR A 61 -6.78 1.79 -5.17
CA THR A 61 -6.58 2.67 -4.02
C THR A 61 -7.33 2.17 -2.79
N GLY A 62 -8.58 1.72 -2.95
CA GLY A 62 -9.36 1.10 -1.88
C GLY A 62 -8.70 -0.15 -1.31
N ALA A 63 -8.21 -1.05 -2.18
CA ALA A 63 -7.47 -2.23 -1.75
C ALA A 63 -6.19 -1.86 -1.00
N LEU A 64 -5.45 -0.84 -1.44
CA LEU A 64 -4.26 -0.36 -0.75
C LEU A 64 -4.56 0.11 0.69
N TYR A 65 -5.70 0.76 0.91
CA TYR A 65 -6.16 1.14 2.25
C TYR A 65 -6.50 -0.06 3.13
N SER A 66 -6.96 -1.18 2.54
CA SER A 66 -7.22 -2.41 3.29
C SER A 66 -5.95 -3.25 3.53
N ILE A 67 -4.98 -3.20 2.62
CA ILE A 67 -3.71 -3.95 2.71
C ILE A 67 -2.75 -3.26 3.67
N ARG A 68 -2.63 -1.93 3.59
CA ARG A 68 -1.76 -1.21 4.52
C ARG A 68 -2.42 -1.25 5.89
N PRO A 69 -1.74 -1.75 6.94
CA PRO A 69 -2.25 -1.58 8.29
C PRO A 69 -2.49 -0.08 8.47
N SER A 70 -3.68 0.30 8.96
CA SER A 70 -3.94 1.71 9.24
C SER A 70 -2.80 2.18 10.12
N SER A 71 -2.02 3.19 9.70
CA SER A 71 -1.31 3.99 10.71
C SER A 71 -2.39 4.34 11.71
N ARG A 72 -2.19 3.99 12.99
CA ARG A 72 -3.20 4.09 14.06
C ARG A 72 -4.14 5.26 13.77
N PRO A 73 -5.47 5.05 13.72
CA PRO A 73 -6.39 6.09 13.28
C PRO A 73 -6.11 7.35 14.10
N SER A 74 -5.63 8.39 13.42
CA SER A 74 -5.32 9.64 14.09
C SER A 74 -6.61 10.42 14.28
N LEU A 75 -6.85 10.87 15.52
CA LEU A 75 -7.97 11.74 15.82
C LEU A 75 -7.49 13.18 15.74
N MET A 76 -8.14 13.99 14.93
CA MET A 76 -7.96 15.45 14.95
C MET A 76 -9.11 16.09 15.72
N MET A 77 -8.79 16.75 16.82
CA MET A 77 -9.74 17.55 17.59
C MET A 77 -9.43 19.03 17.38
N THR A 78 -10.40 19.78 16.87
CA THR A 78 -10.31 21.25 16.78
C THR A 78 -11.20 21.88 17.84
N THR A 79 -10.59 22.56 18.82
CA THR A 79 -11.30 23.34 19.84
C THR A 79 -11.31 24.80 19.41
N THR A 80 -12.50 25.36 19.20
CA THR A 80 -12.68 26.81 18.98
C THR A 80 -13.11 27.45 20.30
N ARG A 81 -12.34 28.42 20.77
CA ARG A 81 -12.63 29.22 21.98
C ARG A 81 -13.58 30.36 21.63
N ALA A 82 -14.27 30.90 22.63
CA ALA A 82 -15.25 31.97 22.47
C ALA A 82 -14.66 33.28 21.90
N ASP A 83 -13.35 33.47 22.01
CA ASP A 83 -12.59 34.59 21.42
C ASP A 83 -12.20 34.36 19.94
N GLY A 84 -12.64 33.24 19.35
CA GLY A 84 -12.29 32.84 17.98
C GLY A 84 -10.95 32.11 17.86
N GLY A 85 -10.19 31.96 18.96
CA GLY A 85 -8.94 31.23 18.98
C GLY A 85 -9.15 29.74 18.72
N LYS A 86 -8.31 29.14 17.87
CA LYS A 86 -8.38 27.71 17.53
C LYS A 86 -7.18 26.96 18.09
N THR A 87 -7.43 25.80 18.70
CA THR A 87 -6.39 24.82 19.02
C THR A 87 -6.69 23.54 18.27
N ILE A 88 -5.68 23.03 17.55
CA ILE A 88 -5.73 21.76 16.86
C ILE A 88 -4.88 20.78 17.67
N THR A 89 -5.50 19.69 18.11
CA THR A 89 -4.82 18.59 18.81
C THR A 89 -4.91 17.34 17.96
N ALA A 90 -3.75 16.77 17.64
CA ALA A 90 -3.65 15.49 16.95
C ALA A 90 -3.32 14.39 17.96
N PHE A 91 -4.11 13.33 17.94
CA PHE A 91 -3.81 12.07 18.63
C PHE A 91 -3.28 11.10 17.58
N LEU A 92 -2.04 10.62 17.75
CA LEU A 92 -1.33 9.72 16.83
C LEU A 92 -1.28 8.30 17.37
#